data_AF-A0A183GDX9-F1
#
_entry.id   AF-A0A183GDX9-F1
#
_cell.length_a   1.000
_cell.length_b   1.000
_cell.length_c   1.000
_cell.angle_alpha   90.00
_cell.angle_beta   90.00
_cell.angle_gamma   90.00
#
_symmetry.space_group_name_H-M   'P 1'
#
loop_
_entity.id
_entity.type
_entity.pdbx_description
1 polymer ?
#
loop_
_entity_poly.entity_id
_entity_poly.type
_entity_poly.pdbx_seq_one_letter_code
_entity_poly.pdbx_strand_id
1 'polypeptide(L)'
;MPRCFRYYCELCLDKTLYARTSSKPLVDNVFWGEHFDFTMLQKMDEVCINLYREGDPKKKKERSTLIGYILIAIEQLSSRHPVERW
;
A
#
# COMPACT_ATOMS: atom_id res chain seq x y z
N MET A 1 26.05 10.70 -3.59
CA MET A 1 24.80 10.98 -2.83
C MET A 1 24.01 9.68 -2.78
N PRO A 2 23.67 9.15 -1.60
CA PRO A 2 22.80 7.98 -1.52
C PRO A 2 21.51 8.29 -2.27
N ARG A 3 21.17 7.46 -3.26
CA ARG A 3 19.92 7.61 -4.00
C ARG A 3 18.81 7.15 -3.05
N CYS A 4 18.27 8.10 -2.29
CA CYS A 4 17.21 7.82 -1.34
C CYS A 4 15.93 7.51 -2.13
N PHE A 5 15.71 6.22 -2.39
CA PHE A 5 14.51 5.74 -3.06
C PHE A 5 13.29 6.07 -2.21
N ARG A 6 12.18 6.39 -2.87
CA ARG A 6 10.92 6.62 -2.19
C ARG A 6 9.98 5.46 -2.41
N TYR A 7 9.13 5.21 -1.43
CA TYR A 7 8.22 4.09 -1.40
C TYR A 7 6.81 4.56 -1.06
N TYR A 8 5.82 3.88 -1.61
CA TYR A 8 4.41 4.06 -1.28
C TYR A 8 3.70 2.73 -1.34
N CYS A 9 2.56 2.64 -0.66
CA CYS A 9 1.68 1.48 -0.70
C CYS A 9 0.41 1.82 -1.49
N GLU A 10 -0.10 0.86 -2.24
CA GLU A 10 -1.44 0.86 -2.82
C GLU A 10 -2.30 -0.16 -2.10
N LEU A 11 -3.47 0.26 -1.64
CA LEU A 11 -4.48 -0.60 -1.05
C LEU A 11 -5.52 -0.90 -2.12
N CYS A 12 -5.54 -2.15 -2.56
CA CYS A 12 -6.50 -2.66 -3.51
C CYS A 12 -7.51 -3.56 -2.80
N LEU A 13 -8.79 -3.41 -3.11
CA LEU A 13 -9.84 -4.30 -2.64
C LEU A 13 -10.39 -5.03 -3.87
N ASP A 14 -10.35 -6.37 -3.86
CA ASP A 14 -10.65 -7.24 -5.02
C ASP A 14 -10.03 -6.72 -6.34
N LYS A 15 -8.72 -6.43 -6.30
CA LYS A 15 -7.91 -5.95 -7.45
C LYS A 15 -8.22 -4.52 -7.92
N THR A 16 -9.17 -3.83 -7.30
CA THR A 16 -9.46 -2.42 -7.59
C THR A 16 -8.67 -1.54 -6.64
N LEU A 17 -7.97 -0.52 -7.15
CA LEU A 17 -7.23 0.43 -6.30
C LEU A 17 -8.22 1.36 -5.58
N TYR A 18 -8.21 1.35 -4.25
CA TYR A 18 -9.09 2.21 -3.42
C TYR A 18 -8.32 3.34 -2.73
N ALA A 19 -7.08 3.08 -2.32
CA ALA A 19 -6.27 4.09 -1.66
C ALA A 19 -4.79 3.93 -1.98
N ARG A 20 -4.04 5.01 -1.79
CA ARG A 20 -2.59 5.04 -1.91
C ARG A 20 -2.04 5.92 -0.80
N THR A 21 -0.96 5.49 -0.17
CA THR A 21 -0.24 6.31 0.81
C THR A 21 0.59 7.42 0.16
N SER A 22 1.06 8.36 0.96
CA SER A 22 2.11 9.29 0.52
C SER A 22 3.42 8.56 0.18
N SER A 23 4.20 9.13 -0.73
CA SER A 23 5.53 8.63 -1.07
C SER A 23 6.56 9.11 -0.03
N LYS A 24 7.30 8.18 0.57
CA LYS A 24 8.26 8.45 1.66
C LYS A 24 9.67 7.95 1.32
N PRO A 25 10.73 8.72 1.59
CA PRO A 25 12.10 8.26 1.42
C PRO A 25 12.45 7.12 2.39
N LEU A 26 13.16 6.10 1.90
CA LEU A 26 13.82 5.10 2.75
C LEU A 26 15.16 5.68 3.24
N VAL A 27 15.17 6.14 4.49
CA VAL A 27 16.38 6.56 5.19
C VAL A 27 16.92 5.37 6.00
N ASP A 28 16.24 4.99 7.07
CA ASP A 28 16.50 3.76 7.83
C ASP A 28 15.33 2.77 7.72
N ASN A 29 14.12 3.26 7.96
CA ASN A 29 12.85 2.55 7.81
C ASN A 29 11.82 3.47 7.16
N VAL A 30 10.75 2.88 6.60
CA VAL A 30 9.60 3.63 6.08
C VAL A 30 8.39 3.40 6.97
N PHE A 31 7.79 4.50 7.44
CA PHE A 31 6.55 4.49 8.21
C PHE A 31 5.58 5.51 7.59
N TRP A 32 4.38 5.05 7.24
CA TRP A 32 3.34 5.91 6.66
C TRP A 32 2.39 6.45 7.73
N GLY A 33 1.92 5.61 8.66
CA GLY A 33 0.97 6.03 9.70
C GLY A 33 -0.34 6.60 9.17
N GLU A 34 -0.68 6.31 7.91
CA GLU A 34 -1.86 6.83 7.22
C GLU A 34 -3.05 5.89 7.44
N HIS A 35 -4.22 6.47 7.71
CA HIS A 35 -5.47 5.76 7.94
C HIS A 35 -6.39 5.99 6.75
N PHE A 36 -7.08 4.93 6.32
CA PHE A 36 -8.07 4.99 5.25
C PHE A 36 -9.39 4.42 5.76
N ASP A 37 -10.46 5.20 5.60
CA ASP A 37 -11.81 4.79 5.96
C ASP A 37 -12.61 4.47 4.70
N PHE A 38 -13.08 3.23 4.61
CA PHE A 38 -13.91 2.77 3.50
C PHE A 38 -15.33 2.51 3.98
N THR A 39 -16.31 3.09 3.30
CA THR A 39 -17.74 2.93 3.63
C THR A 39 -18.51 2.46 2.41
N MET A 40 -19.67 1.83 2.63
CA MET A 40 -20.54 1.32 1.55
C MET A 40 -19.82 0.38 0.56
N LEU A 41 -18.83 -0.37 1.05
CA LEU A 41 -18.15 -1.38 0.25
C LEU A 41 -19.14 -2.49 -0.14
N GLN A 42 -19.04 -2.96 -1.38
CA GLN A 42 -19.73 -4.17 -1.82
C GLN A 42 -19.16 -5.38 -1.07
N LYS A 43 -19.76 -6.56 -1.25
CA LYS A 43 -19.16 -7.79 -0.72
C LYS A 43 -17.76 -7.94 -1.34
N MET A 44 -16.75 -8.10 -0.49
CA MET A 44 -15.36 -8.24 -0.91
C MET A 44 -14.75 -9.52 -0.37
N ASP A 45 -13.77 -10.05 -1.08
CA ASP A 45 -13.11 -11.31 -0.72
C ASP A 45 -11.67 -11.07 -0.22
N GLU A 46 -10.97 -10.09 -0.78
CA GLU A 46 -9.55 -9.83 -0.45
C GLU A 46 -9.17 -8.33 -0.37
N VAL A 47 -8.29 -8.03 0.59
CA VAL A 47 -7.53 -6.78 0.67
C VAL A 47 -6.10 -7.09 0.24
N CYS A 48 -5.62 -6.37 -0.77
CA CYS A 48 -4.25 -6.44 -1.25
C CYS A 48 -3.51 -5.15 -0.93
N ILE A 49 -2.35 -5.24 -0.27
CA ILE A 49 -1.48 -4.08 -0.06
C ILE A 49 -0.22 -4.28 -0.91
N ASN A 50 -0.04 -3.43 -1.92
CA ASN A 50 1.09 -3.47 -2.84
C ASN A 50 2.13 -2.43 -2.44
N LEU A 51 3.37 -2.83 -2.19
CA LEU A 51 4.50 -1.94 -1.93
C LEU A 51 5.20 -1.60 -3.24
N TYR A 52 5.29 -0.32 -3.56
CA TYR A 52 6.01 0.18 -4.73
C TYR A 52 7.22 1.00 -4.32
N ARG A 53 8.28 0.90 -5.14
CA ARG A 53 9.36 1.87 -5.22
C ARG A 53 9.03 2.88 -6.31
N GLU A 54 8.97 4.14 -5.94
CA GLU A 54 8.68 5.26 -6.85
C GLU A 54 9.81 5.41 -7.89
N GLY A 55 9.41 5.55 -9.15
CA GLY A 55 10.34 5.90 -10.23
C GLY A 55 10.88 7.32 -10.09
N ASP A 56 12.03 7.62 -10.69
CA ASP A 56 12.62 8.96 -10.60
C ASP A 56 11.72 9.98 -11.34
N PRO A 57 11.14 10.99 -10.65
CA PRO A 57 10.27 11.96 -11.30
C PRO A 57 11.01 12.80 -12.36
N LYS A 58 12.35 12.89 -12.28
CA LYS A 58 13.17 13.57 -13.30
C LYS A 58 13.33 12.73 -14.58
N LYS A 59 13.11 11.42 -14.51
CA LYS A 59 13.17 10.51 -15.66
C LYS A 59 11.75 10.10 -16.04
N LYS A 60 11.13 10.86 -16.94
CA LYS A 60 9.74 10.72 -17.41
C LYS A 60 9.34 9.30 -17.91
N LYS A 61 10.31 8.41 -18.16
CA LYS A 61 10.09 7.01 -18.58
C LYS A 61 10.24 5.98 -17.45
N GLU A 62 10.79 6.36 -16.31
CA GLU A 62 11.02 5.45 -15.18
C GLU A 62 9.70 5.24 -14.44
N ARG A 63 9.11 4.05 -14.60
CA ARG A 63 7.88 3.66 -13.91
C ARG A 63 8.19 3.22 -12.49
N SER A 64 7.22 3.38 -11.60
CA SER A 64 7.27 2.75 -10.29
C SER A 64 7.43 1.24 -10.43
N THR A 65 8.23 0.64 -9.56
CA THR A 65 8.50 -0.80 -9.54
C THR A 65 7.74 -1.44 -8.39
N LEU A 66 6.93 -2.47 -8.65
CA LEU A 66 6.33 -3.29 -7.59
C LEU A 66 7.45 -4.05 -6.87
N ILE A 67 7.53 -3.90 -5.55
CA ILE A 67 8.54 -4.57 -4.71
C ILE A 67 7.98 -5.84 -4.11
N GLY A 68 6.71 -5.82 -3.71
CA GLY A 68 6.01 -6.96 -3.14
C GLY A 68 4.59 -6.57 -2.78
N TYR A 69 3.83 -7.55 -2.30
CA TYR A 69 2.47 -7.34 -1.86
C TYR A 69 2.09 -8.35 -0.77
N ILE A 70 1.04 -8.03 -0.02
CA ILE A 70 0.36 -8.97 0.87
C ILE A 70 -1.11 -9.06 0.50
N LEU A 71 -1.67 -10.25 0.67
CA LEU A 71 -3.10 -10.53 0.49
C LEU A 71 -3.69 -10.93 1.84
N ILE A 72 -4.77 -10.26 2.21
CA ILE A 72 -5.51 -10.52 3.44
C ILE A 72 -6.94 -10.87 3.02
N ALA A 73 -7.34 -12.11 3.28
CA ALA A 73 -8.72 -12.52 3.06
C ALA A 73 -9.65 -11.76 4.01
N ILE A 74 -10.77 -11.26 3.52
CA ILE A 74 -11.74 -10.50 4.32
C ILE A 74 -12.28 -11.31 5.49
N GLU A 75 -12.35 -12.64 5.35
CA GLU A 75 -12.71 -13.54 6.46
C GLU A 75 -11.81 -13.35 7.68
N GLN A 76 -10.52 -13.04 7.49
CA GLN A 76 -9.58 -12.77 8.57
C GLN A 76 -9.80 -11.40 9.26
N LEU A 77 -10.54 -10.51 8.60
CA LEU A 77 -10.88 -9.16 9.06
C LEU A 77 -12.34 -9.05 9.54
N SER A 78 -13.13 -10.11 9.35
CA SER A 78 -14.58 -10.15 9.67
C SER A 78 -14.91 -10.13 11.16
N SER A 79 -13.91 -10.01 12.03
CA SER A 79 -14.09 -9.93 13.48
C SER A 79 -14.68 -8.59 13.90
N ARG A 80 -15.38 -8.56 15.04
CA ARG A 80 -15.91 -7.31 15.62
C ARG A 80 -14.84 -6.40 16.24
N HIS A 81 -13.60 -6.86 16.33
CA HIS A 81 -12.50 -6.12 16.94
C HIS A 81 -11.48 -5.72 15.88
N PRO A 82 -10.76 -4.60 16.09
CA PRO A 82 -9.62 -4.22 15.26
C PRO A 82 -8.59 -5.35 15.18
N VAL A 83 -8.01 -5.55 14.00
CA VAL A 83 -6.96 -6.54 13.76
C VAL A 83 -5.63 -5.82 13.51
N GLU A 84 -4.62 -6.11 14.32
CA GLU A 84 -3.24 -5.64 14.14
C GLU A 84 -2.34 -6.83 13.82
N ARG A 85 -1.52 -6.73 12.77
CA ARG A 85 -0.53 -7.76 12.36
C ARG A 85 0.75 -7.10 11.85
N TRP A 86 1.85 -7.84 11.93
CA TRP A 86 3.20 -7.46 11.48
C TRP A 86 3.66 -8.36 10.34
#